data_AF-A0A7W1F4D0-F1
#
_entry.id   AF-A0A7W1F4D0-F1
#
_cell.length_a   1.000
_cell.length_b   1.000
_cell.length_c   1.000
_cell.angle_alpha   90.00
_cell.angle_beta   90.00
_cell.angle_gamma   90.00
#
_symmetry.space_group_name_H-M   'P 1'
#
loop_
_entity.id
_entity.type
_entity.pdbx_description
1 polymer ?
#
loop_
_entity_poly.entity_id
_entity_poly.type
_entity_poly.pdbx_seq_one_letter_code
_entity_poly.pdbx_strand_id
1 'polypeptide(L)'
;MSGNDQRFRAGTPLFDPEAFRCWRLVEAFPARLRSVRVLDARAAVVDARLDGHLHPETTVVCCIAGTTRVETARGGIDLALGDAVVVAPGAWHRHSLLRRDSAVFAQGLMGRRSDVLLATALRRW
;
A
#
# COMPACT_ATOMS: atom_id res chain seq x y z
N MET A 1 27.91 -19.82 -5.68
CA MET A 1 27.62 -19.80 -4.23
C MET A 1 26.17 -19.34 -4.05
N SER A 2 25.33 -20.23 -3.51
CA SER A 2 23.98 -20.05 -2.92
C SER A 2 23.11 -18.91 -3.46
N GLY A 3 22.01 -19.13 -4.20
CA GLY A 3 20.95 -20.09 -3.91
C GLY A 3 20.05 -19.55 -2.80
N ASN A 4 19.09 -18.68 -3.13
CA ASN A 4 18.03 -18.26 -2.22
C ASN A 4 16.67 -18.31 -2.92
N ASP A 5 16.41 -19.45 -3.57
CA ASP A 5 15.06 -19.98 -3.69
C ASP A 5 14.55 -20.22 -2.27
N GLN A 6 13.85 -19.24 -1.71
CA GLN A 6 13.10 -19.45 -0.47
C GLN A 6 11.91 -20.35 -0.76
N ARG A 7 12.22 -21.65 -0.65
CA ARG A 7 11.32 -22.76 -0.38
C ARG A 7 10.12 -22.29 0.44
N PHE A 8 8.92 -22.58 -0.08
CA PHE A 8 7.67 -22.57 0.67
C PHE A 8 7.90 -23.18 2.05
N ARG A 9 7.93 -22.33 3.09
CA ARG A 9 8.06 -22.79 4.47
C ARG A 9 6.79 -23.58 4.80
N ALA A 10 6.96 -24.87 5.07
CA ALA A 10 5.96 -25.67 5.75
C ALA A 10 5.48 -24.90 6.99
N GLY A 11 4.17 -24.60 7.05
CA GLY A 11 3.57 -23.83 8.14
C GLY A 11 2.87 -22.53 7.73
N THR A 12 2.89 -22.12 6.45
CA THR A 12 1.98 -21.04 6.01
C THR A 12 0.57 -21.60 5.98
N PRO A 13 -0.37 -21.09 6.80
CA PRO A 13 -1.74 -21.59 6.79
C PRO A 13 -2.33 -21.35 5.41
N LEU A 14 -3.01 -22.36 4.85
CA LEU A 14 -3.70 -22.29 3.56
C LEU A 14 -4.74 -21.15 3.52
N PHE A 15 -5.15 -20.69 4.70
CA PHE A 15 -6.09 -19.61 4.91
C PHE A 15 -5.60 -18.70 6.05
N ASP A 16 -5.44 -17.40 5.77
CA ASP A 16 -5.24 -16.37 6.78
C ASP A 16 -6.57 -15.60 6.97
N PRO A 17 -7.25 -15.75 8.12
CA PRO A 17 -8.52 -15.05 8.37
C PRO A 17 -8.40 -13.52 8.32
N GLU A 18 -7.24 -12.96 8.65
CA GLU A 18 -7.01 -11.52 8.64
C GLU A 18 -6.83 -11.02 7.21
N ALA A 19 -6.08 -11.76 6.37
CA ALA A 19 -5.98 -11.47 4.94
C ALA A 19 -7.36 -11.56 4.26
N PHE A 20 -8.14 -12.60 4.58
CA PHE A 20 -9.50 -12.74 4.06
C PHE A 20 -10.41 -11.58 4.47
N ARG A 21 -10.34 -11.16 5.74
CA ARG A 21 -11.07 -9.97 6.21
C ARG A 21 -10.66 -8.71 5.44
N CYS A 22 -9.37 -8.51 5.21
CA CYS A 22 -8.88 -7.37 4.44
C CYS A 22 -9.41 -7.41 3.01
N TRP A 23 -9.43 -8.57 2.35
CA TRP A 23 -10.02 -8.73 1.02
C TRP A 23 -11.51 -8.37 0.98
N ARG A 24 -12.29 -8.77 1.99
CA ARG A 24 -13.70 -8.36 2.11
C ARG A 24 -13.87 -6.84 2.23
N LEU A 25 -12.91 -6.14 2.86
CA LEU A 25 -12.91 -4.68 2.92
C LEU A 25 -12.57 -4.05 1.56
N VAL A 26 -11.63 -4.64 0.81
CA VAL A 26 -11.29 -4.20 -0.56
C VAL A 26 -12.50 -4.34 -1.48
N GLU A 27 -13.21 -5.47 -1.44
CA GLU A 27 -14.42 -5.69 -2.25
C GLU A 27 -15.51 -4.66 -1.96
N ALA A 28 -15.64 -4.22 -0.70
CA ALA A 28 -16.60 -3.20 -0.30
C ALA A 28 -16.12 -1.75 -0.57
N PHE A 29 -14.84 -1.55 -0.87
CA PHE A 29 -14.22 -0.24 -0.98
C PHE A 29 -14.81 0.64 -2.09
N PRO A 30 -15.10 0.14 -3.32
CA PRO A 30 -15.68 0.98 -4.37
C PRO A 30 -17.00 1.67 -3.96
N ALA A 31 -17.85 0.98 -3.19
CA ALA A 31 -19.09 1.56 -2.66
C ALA A 31 -18.86 2.57 -1.52
N ARG A 32 -17.65 2.63 -0.97
CA ARG A 32 -17.23 3.51 0.12
C ARG A 32 -16.25 4.59 -0.33
N LEU A 33 -15.87 4.62 -1.61
CA LEU A 33 -14.92 5.58 -2.15
C LEU A 33 -15.49 6.99 -2.02
N ARG A 34 -14.76 7.86 -1.33
CA ARG A 34 -15.14 9.25 -1.03
C ARG A 34 -14.26 10.23 -1.77
N SER A 35 -12.95 10.00 -1.79
CA SER A 35 -12.00 10.91 -2.40
C SER A 35 -10.83 10.17 -3.03
N VAL A 36 -10.32 10.74 -4.12
CA VAL A 36 -9.09 10.30 -4.77
C VAL A 36 -8.16 11.51 -4.90
N ARG A 37 -6.96 11.40 -4.36
CA ARG A 37 -5.88 12.37 -4.55
C ARG A 37 -4.83 11.83 -5.50
N VAL A 38 -4.09 12.71 -6.15
CA VAL A 38 -2.95 12.35 -6.98
C VAL A 38 -1.67 12.87 -6.33
N LEU A 39 -0.71 11.99 -6.12
CA LEU A 39 0.65 12.37 -5.72
C LEU A 39 1.52 12.48 -6.97
N ASP A 40 1.82 13.72 -7.35
CA ASP A 40 2.63 14.05 -8.52
C ASP A 40 4.14 13.88 -8.25
N ALA A 41 4.87 13.35 -9.24
CA ALA A 41 6.30 13.10 -9.12
C ALA A 41 7.14 14.37 -8.85
N ARG A 42 6.73 15.53 -9.38
CA ARG A 42 7.42 16.82 -9.14
C ARG A 42 7.26 17.29 -7.70
N ALA A 43 6.17 16.91 -7.05
CA ALA A 43 5.90 17.21 -5.65
C ALA A 43 6.59 16.23 -4.68
N ALA A 44 6.98 15.05 -5.19
CA ALA A 44 7.43 13.90 -4.42
C ALA A 44 8.92 13.60 -4.68
N VAL A 45 9.79 14.56 -4.35
CA VAL A 45 11.25 14.44 -4.51
C VAL A 45 11.80 13.38 -3.55
N VAL A 46 12.85 12.67 -3.97
CA VAL A 46 13.53 11.65 -3.16
C VAL A 46 14.14 12.30 -1.90
N ASP A 47 13.89 11.71 -0.74
CA ASP A 47 14.65 11.98 0.49
C ASP A 47 15.45 10.72 0.88
N ALA A 48 16.76 10.78 0.65
CA ALA A 48 17.67 9.66 0.92
C ALA A 48 17.83 9.33 2.42
N ARG A 49 17.32 10.18 3.33
CA ARG A 49 17.34 9.92 4.77
C ARG A 49 16.18 9.06 5.23
N LEU A 50 15.15 8.92 4.39
CA LEU A 50 13.93 8.19 4.70
C LEU A 50 13.89 6.90 3.88
N ASP A 51 13.48 5.81 4.53
CA ASP A 51 13.28 4.51 3.88
C ASP A 51 11.98 4.52 3.07
N GLY A 52 12.03 5.10 1.87
CA GLY A 52 10.90 5.17 0.94
C GLY A 52 11.19 4.50 -0.38
N HIS A 53 10.21 4.57 -1.28
CA HIS A 53 10.26 3.87 -2.54
C HIS A 53 9.92 4.78 -3.71
N LEU A 54 10.55 4.49 -4.85
CA LEU A 54 10.29 5.11 -6.14
C LEU A 54 10.13 3.99 -7.15
N HIS A 55 9.02 4.01 -7.88
CA HIS A 55 8.68 2.97 -8.83
C HIS A 55 8.26 3.62 -10.16
N PRO A 56 8.57 3.02 -11.31
CA PRO A 56 8.13 3.52 -12.61
C PRO A 56 6.65 3.25 -12.90
N GLU A 57 5.96 2.47 -12.08
CA GLU A 57 4.55 2.16 -12.21
C GLU A 57 3.64 3.15 -11.48
N THR A 58 2.38 3.21 -11.92
CA THR A 58 1.33 3.85 -11.14
C THR A 58 0.92 2.94 -10.00
N THR A 59 0.86 3.48 -8.79
CA THR A 59 0.41 2.74 -7.61
C THR A 59 -0.84 3.39 -7.05
N VAL A 60 -1.88 2.60 -6.76
CA VAL A 60 -3.04 3.06 -6.00
C VAL A 60 -2.89 2.61 -4.56
N VAL A 61 -3.16 3.50 -3.60
CA VAL A 61 -3.18 3.21 -2.17
C VAL A 61 -4.52 3.61 -1.59
N CYS A 62 -5.23 2.66 -0.99
CA CYS A 62 -6.58 2.82 -0.46
C CYS A 62 -6.58 2.57 1.05
N CYS A 63 -7.17 3.49 1.82
CA CYS A 63 -7.43 3.25 3.24
C CYS A 63 -8.73 2.46 3.40
N ILE A 64 -8.60 1.17 3.69
CA ILE A 64 -9.71 0.21 3.76
C ILE A 64 -10.23 0.01 5.20
N ALA A 65 -9.48 0.47 6.22
CA ALA A 65 -9.93 0.63 7.60
C ALA A 65 -9.07 1.68 8.33
N GLY A 66 -9.63 2.35 9.34
CA GLY A 66 -8.90 3.28 10.21
C GLY A 66 -8.35 4.50 9.48
N THR A 67 -7.05 4.73 9.60
CA THR A 67 -6.33 5.85 8.96
C THR A 67 -4.96 5.40 8.47
N THR A 68 -4.62 5.78 7.24
CA THR A 68 -3.32 5.48 6.63
C THR A 68 -2.63 6.79 6.24
N ARG A 69 -1.32 6.89 6.41
CA ARG A 69 -0.53 8.02 5.92
C ARG A 69 0.44 7.57 4.83
N VAL A 70 0.43 8.29 3.71
CA VAL A 70 1.46 8.22 2.66
C VAL A 70 2.37 9.42 2.82
N GLU A 71 3.62 9.17 3.20
CA GLU A 71 4.65 10.18 3.40
C GLU A 71 5.39 10.48 2.11
N THR A 72 5.81 11.73 2.00
CA THR A 72 6.61 12.31 0.93
C THR A 72 7.73 13.14 1.58
N ALA A 73 8.77 13.52 0.84
CA ALA A 73 9.82 14.38 1.39
C ALA A 73 9.30 15.75 1.88
N ARG A 74 8.10 16.17 1.46
CA ARG A 74 7.51 17.49 1.77
C ARG A 74 6.37 17.42 2.79
N GLY A 75 6.05 16.25 3.33
CA GLY A 75 4.95 16.06 4.27
C GLY A 75 4.24 14.73 4.09
N GLY A 76 2.97 14.64 4.50
CA GLY A 76 2.20 13.40 4.41
C GLY A 76 0.75 13.62 4.02
N ILE A 77 0.20 12.63 3.32
CA ILE A 77 -1.20 12.54 2.91
C ILE A 77 -1.89 11.57 3.86
N ASP A 78 -2.74 12.10 4.74
CA ASP A 78 -3.59 11.29 5.62
C ASP A 78 -4.84 10.85 4.86
N LEU A 79 -5.05 9.55 4.75
CA LEU A 79 -6.19 8.88 4.16
C LEU A 79 -7.10 8.36 5.28
N ALA A 80 -8.37 8.75 5.28
CA ALA A 80 -9.40 8.13 6.10
C ALA A 80 -10.07 6.98 5.33
N LEU A 81 -10.91 6.18 6.00
CA LEU A 81 -11.71 5.15 5.34
C LEU A 81 -12.47 5.73 4.13
N GLY A 82 -12.26 5.12 2.96
CA GLY A 82 -12.87 5.56 1.71
C GLY A 82 -12.02 6.56 0.92
N ASP A 83 -10.88 6.99 1.44
CA ASP A 83 -9.92 7.79 0.69
C ASP A 83 -8.91 6.90 -0.04
N ALA A 84 -8.52 7.34 -1.23
CA ALA A 84 -7.44 6.76 -2.00
C ALA A 84 -6.44 7.84 -2.45
N VAL A 85 -5.21 7.41 -2.71
CA VAL A 85 -4.22 8.19 -3.45
C VAL A 85 -3.69 7.38 -4.62
N VAL A 86 -3.62 8.03 -5.77
CA VAL A 86 -2.90 7.54 -6.95
C VAL A 86 -1.52 8.16 -6.93
N VAL A 87 -0.51 7.32 -6.81
CA VAL A 87 0.89 7.71 -6.87
C VAL A 87 1.34 7.65 -8.32
N ALA A 88 1.73 8.79 -8.87
CA ALA A 88 2.23 8.87 -10.24
C ALA A 88 3.58 8.14 -10.38
N PRO A 89 3.88 7.58 -11.56
CA PRO A 89 5.22 7.07 -11.89
C PRO A 89 6.33 8.02 -11.48
N GLY A 90 7.33 7.49 -10.78
CA GLY A 90 8.49 8.27 -10.33
C GLY A 90 8.25 9.14 -9.09
N ALA A 91 7.04 9.14 -8.51
CA ALA A 91 6.79 9.84 -7.25
C ALA A 91 7.36 9.04 -6.06
N TRP A 92 8.32 9.63 -5.36
CA TRP A 92 8.87 9.05 -4.14
C TRP A 92 7.83 9.09 -3.02
N HIS A 93 7.61 7.96 -2.37
CA HIS A 93 6.69 7.89 -1.23
C HIS A 93 7.07 6.79 -0.25
N ARG A 94 6.58 6.91 0.98
CA ARG A 94 6.68 5.88 2.02
C ARG A 94 5.33 5.66 2.66
N HIS A 95 4.99 4.43 3.01
CA HIS A 95 3.82 4.15 3.84
C HIS A 95 4.22 4.25 5.31
N SER A 96 3.59 5.14 6.07
CA SER A 96 3.80 5.20 7.52
C SER A 96 3.39 3.88 8.18
N LEU A 97 3.92 3.61 9.38
CA LEU A 97 3.41 2.53 10.21
C LEU A 97 1.91 2.72 10.47
N LEU A 98 1.14 1.66 10.27
CA LEU A 98 -0.30 1.68 10.47
C LEU A 98 -0.64 1.66 11.96
N ARG A 99 -1.68 2.40 12.33
CA ARG A 99 -2.29 2.28 13.66
C ARG A 99 -3.03 0.96 13.79
N ARG A 100 -3.26 0.51 15.03
CA ARG A 100 -3.77 -0.85 15.35
C ARG A 100 -5.07 -1.22 14.62
N ASP A 101 -5.92 -0.25 14.37
CA ASP A 101 -7.24 -0.38 13.73
C ASP A 101 -7.22 -0.08 12.22
N SER A 102 -6.04 0.16 11.65
CA SER A 102 -5.87 0.62 10.29
C SER A 102 -5.45 -0.51 9.36
N ALA A 103 -6.00 -0.48 8.14
CA ALA A 103 -5.66 -1.40 7.09
C ALA A 103 -5.58 -0.67 5.75
N VAL A 104 -4.64 -1.09 4.91
CA VAL A 104 -4.36 -0.52 3.60
C VAL A 104 -4.39 -1.61 2.53
N PHE A 105 -4.89 -1.23 1.36
CA PHE A 105 -4.69 -1.96 0.12
C PHE A 105 -3.84 -1.09 -0.80
N ALA A 106 -2.78 -1.66 -1.38
CA ALA A 106 -2.03 -1.01 -2.43
C ALA A 106 -1.88 -1.92 -3.64
N GLN A 107 -1.89 -1.33 -4.84
CA GLN A 107 -1.75 -2.06 -6.10
C GLN A 107 -0.88 -1.27 -7.06
N GLY A 108 0.24 -1.86 -7.47
CA GLY A 108 1.05 -1.35 -8.58
C GLY A 108 0.55 -1.89 -9.90
N LEU A 109 0.51 -1.04 -10.92
CA LEU A 109 0.01 -1.38 -12.26
C LEU A 109 1.19 -1.56 -13.23
N MET A 110 1.55 -2.82 -13.50
CA MET A 110 2.64 -3.23 -14.37
C MET A 110 2.10 -3.78 -15.71
N GLY A 111 1.64 -2.90 -16.61
CA GLY A 111 1.16 -3.31 -17.93
C GLY A 111 0.01 -4.34 -17.86
N ARG A 112 0.31 -5.63 -18.10
CA ARG A 112 -0.67 -6.75 -18.01
C ARG A 112 -0.68 -7.46 -16.65
N ARG A 113 0.00 -6.91 -15.64
CA ARG A 113 0.14 -7.51 -14.31
C ARG A 113 -0.13 -6.46 -13.24
N SER A 114 -0.40 -6.94 -12.04
CA SER A 114 -0.39 -6.13 -10.84
C SER A 114 0.26 -6.90 -9.71
N ASP A 115 1.01 -6.19 -8.90
CA ASP A 115 1.31 -6.60 -7.54
C ASP A 115 0.26 -5.98 -6.62
N VAL A 116 -0.04 -6.70 -5.55
CA VAL A 116 -1.00 -6.27 -4.54
C VAL A 116 -0.33 -6.42 -3.19
N LEU A 117 -0.52 -5.41 -2.36
CA LEU A 117 -0.16 -5.42 -0.95
C LEU A 117 -1.42 -5.25 -0.13
N LEU A 118 -1.63 -6.17 0.82
CA LEU A 118 -2.52 -5.94 1.95
C LEU A 118 -1.67 -5.73 3.19
N ALA A 119 -2.03 -4.76 4.02
CA ALA A 119 -1.34 -4.58 5.29
C ALA A 119 -2.25 -4.07 6.40
N THR A 120 -1.97 -4.54 7.62
CA THR A 120 -2.45 -4.01 8.89
C THR A 120 -1.26 -3.52 9.72
N ALA A 121 -1.51 -3.02 10.93
CA ALA A 121 -0.43 -2.70 11.87
C ALA A 121 0.44 -3.91 12.26
N LEU A 122 -0.07 -5.13 12.10
CA LEU A 122 0.56 -6.35 12.59
C LEU A 122 1.20 -7.19 11.49
N ARG A 123 0.70 -7.11 10.26
CA ARG A 123 1.11 -8.00 9.18
C ARG A 123 0.97 -7.35 7.80
N ARG A 124 1.74 -7.90 6.84
CA ARG A 124 1.69 -7.61 5.41
C ARG A 124 1.53 -8.91 4.65
N TRP A 125 0.75 -8.91 3.57
CA TRP A 125 0.57 -10.02 2.63
C TRP A 125 0.82 -9.52 1.22
#